data_AF-A0A2R6RB18-F1
#
_entry.id   AF-A0A2R6RB18-F1
#
_cell.length_a   1.000
_cell.length_b   1.000
_cell.length_c   1.000
_cell.angle_alpha   90.00
_cell.angle_beta   90.00
_cell.angle_gamma   90.00
#
_symmetry.space_group_name_H-M   'P 1'
#
loop_
_entity.id
_entity.type
_entity.pdbx_description
1 polymer ?
#
loop_
_entity_poly.entity_id
_entity_poly.type
_entity_poly.pdbx_seq_one_letter_code
_entity_poly.pdbx_strand_id
1 'polypeptide(L)'
;MALKFLNKKGRHTGSLRNIENVWKAEQKHDAEQKKLEELRKQIQEERERSEFRLLQEQASLVPRQERLDFLYDSGVAVGKGSSEGFKALEVFHKTDPQTASSSTAKQQQLSAPGALFEEKPQSANDAWRKLHSDPLLLI
;
A
#
# COMPACT_ATOMS: atom_id res chain seq x y z
N MET A 1 25.56 37.58 33.26
CA MET A 1 24.12 37.26 33.07
C MET A 1 23.39 38.22 32.10
N ALA A 2 24.07 38.88 31.15
CA ALA A 2 23.47 40.00 30.41
C ALA A 2 22.58 39.62 29.22
N LEU A 3 22.58 38.36 28.75
CA LEU A 3 21.89 37.97 27.50
C LEU A 3 20.66 37.06 27.69
N LYS A 4 20.35 36.67 28.93
CA LYS A 4 19.25 35.73 29.23
C LYS A 4 17.86 36.23 28.79
N PHE A 5 17.68 37.54 28.68
CA PHE A 5 16.43 38.14 28.21
C PHE A 5 16.12 37.81 26.75
N LEU A 6 17.13 37.46 25.93
CA LEU A 6 16.93 37.07 24.55
C LEU A 6 16.07 35.80 24.42
N ASN A 7 16.14 34.87 25.37
CA ASN A 7 15.34 33.64 25.35
C ASN A 7 13.82 33.89 25.50
N LYS A 8 13.44 35.05 26.03
CA LYS A 8 12.04 35.51 26.09
C LYS A 8 11.55 36.06 24.76
N LYS A 9 12.44 36.35 23.80
CA LYS A 9 12.06 36.82 22.46
C LYS A 9 11.69 35.61 21.60
N GLY A 10 10.48 35.63 21.02
CA GLY A 10 9.98 34.51 20.20
C GLY A 10 10.83 34.17 18.97
N ARG A 11 11.65 35.09 18.48
CA ARG A 11 12.56 34.87 17.35
C ARG A 11 13.94 34.33 17.74
N HIS A 12 14.24 34.15 19.02
CA HIS A 12 15.57 33.70 19.43
C HIS A 12 15.69 32.18 19.36
N THR A 13 16.72 31.69 18.66
CA THR A 13 17.01 30.26 18.47
C THR A 13 17.28 29.51 19.77
N GLY A 14 17.78 30.18 20.82
CA GLY A 14 18.00 29.59 22.14
C GLY A 14 16.73 29.42 23.00
N SER A 15 15.57 29.87 22.52
CA SER A 15 14.30 29.69 23.22
C SER A 15 13.87 28.22 23.16
N LEU A 16 13.45 27.64 24.30
CA LEU A 16 13.03 26.24 24.40
C LEU A 16 11.98 25.85 23.34
N ARG A 17 11.03 26.73 23.05
CA ARG A 17 10.01 26.51 22.01
C ARG A 17 10.62 26.36 20.62
N ASN A 18 11.63 27.16 20.29
CA ASN A 18 12.28 27.12 18.98
C ASN A 18 13.18 25.89 18.86
N ILE A 19 13.89 25.54 19.94
CA ILE A 19 14.67 24.30 20.02
C ILE A 19 13.75 23.09 19.82
N GLU A 20 12.59 23.05 20.47
CA GLU A 20 11.60 21.99 20.31
C GLU A 20 11.06 21.91 18.88
N ASN A 21 10.75 23.06 18.26
CA ASN A 21 10.28 23.10 16.87
C ASN A 21 11.33 22.58 15.89
N VAL A 22 12.59 22.97 16.07
CA VAL A 22 13.71 22.49 15.25
C VAL A 22 13.88 20.99 15.46
N TRP A 23 13.88 20.51 16.70
CA TRP A 23 13.99 19.09 17.01
C TRP A 23 12.86 18.25 16.37
N LYS A 24 11.62 18.76 16.40
CA LYS A 24 10.48 18.12 15.72
C LYS A 24 10.65 18.09 14.21
N ALA A 25 11.22 19.15 13.62
CA ALA A 25 11.49 19.20 12.19
C ALA A 25 12.62 18.24 11.79
N GLU A 26 13.69 18.18 12.58
CA GLU A 26 14.80 17.23 12.41
C GLU A 26 14.30 15.78 12.49
N GLN A 27 13.48 15.44 13.49
CA GLN A 27 12.89 14.10 13.59
C GLN A 27 12.04 13.71 12.38
N LYS A 28 11.24 14.64 11.85
CA LYS A 28 10.46 14.41 10.63
C LYS A 28 11.38 14.20 9.43
N HIS A 29 12.42 15.03 9.31
CA HIS A 29 13.39 14.94 8.25
C HIS A 29 14.14 13.61 8.26
N ASP A 30 14.60 13.15 9.43
CA ASP A 30 15.26 11.87 9.59
C ASP A 30 14.35 10.69 9.22
N ALA A 31 13.05 10.78 9.56
CA ALA A 31 12.07 9.77 9.17
C ALA A 31 11.85 9.74 7.65
N GLU A 32 11.81 10.90 6.99
CA GLU A 32 11.73 11.01 5.53
C GLU A 32 12.99 10.50 4.84
N GLN A 33 14.17 10.83 5.36
CA GLN A 33 15.44 10.33 4.84
C GLN A 33 15.51 8.81 4.89
N LYS A 34 15.13 8.19 6.00
CA LYS A 34 15.08 6.72 6.12
C LYS A 34 14.16 6.06 5.10
N LYS A 35 12.97 6.65 4.86
CA LYS A 35 12.06 6.15 3.82
C LYS A 35 12.66 6.28 2.42
N LEU A 36 13.35 7.38 2.14
CA LEU A 36 14.04 7.58 0.85
C LEU A 36 15.19 6.59 0.67
N GLU A 37 15.94 6.28 1.72
CA GLU A 37 17.01 5.27 1.68
C GLU A 37 16.46 3.87 1.43
N GLU A 38 15.36 3.51 2.08
CA GLU A 38 14.66 2.24 1.83
C GLU A 38 14.19 2.13 0.37
N LEU A 39 13.55 3.18 -0.16
CA LEU A 39 13.12 3.21 -1.56
C LEU A 39 14.31 3.13 -2.54
N ARG A 40 15.41 3.84 -2.25
CA ARG A 40 16.64 3.75 -3.06
C ARG A 40 17.19 2.32 -3.08
N LYS A 41 17.18 1.65 -1.93
CA LYS A 41 17.62 0.25 -1.82
C LYS A 41 16.71 -0.67 -2.64
N GLN A 42 15.38 -0.51 -2.56
CA GLN A 42 14.44 -1.30 -3.36
C GLN A 42 14.68 -1.13 -4.87
N ILE A 43 14.86 0.10 -5.35
CA ILE A 43 15.17 0.38 -6.76
C ILE A 43 16.47 -0.30 -7.19
N GLN A 44 17.50 -0.28 -6.32
CA GLN A 44 18.77 -0.91 -6.61
C GLN A 44 18.64 -2.43 -6.70
N GLU A 45 17.93 -3.06 -5.76
CA GLU A 45 17.65 -4.51 -5.79
C GLU A 45 16.84 -4.91 -7.03
N GLU A 46 15.86 -4.11 -7.44
CA GLU A 46 15.09 -4.34 -8.66
C GLU A 46 15.95 -4.24 -9.93
N ARG A 47 16.85 -3.23 -9.98
CA ARG A 47 17.81 -3.09 -11.08
C ARG A 47 18.72 -4.30 -11.17
N GLU A 48 19.32 -4.71 -10.06
CA GLU A 48 20.21 -5.88 -10.00
C GLU A 48 19.47 -7.14 -10.48
N ARG A 49 18.25 -7.40 -9.98
CA ARG A 49 17.42 -8.52 -10.44
C ARG A 49 17.15 -8.47 -11.95
N SER A 50 16.87 -7.28 -12.49
CA SER A 50 16.65 -7.11 -13.93
C SER A 50 17.92 -7.38 -14.76
N GLU A 51 19.07 -6.93 -14.28
CA GLU A 51 20.37 -7.19 -14.92
C GLU A 51 20.72 -8.67 -14.90
N PHE A 52 20.52 -9.36 -13.77
CA PHE A 52 20.72 -10.81 -13.67
C PHE A 52 19.83 -11.57 -14.66
N ARG A 53 18.57 -11.18 -14.82
CA ARG A 53 17.68 -11.80 -15.80
C ARG A 53 18.15 -11.59 -17.23
N LEU A 54 18.52 -10.36 -17.58
CA LEU A 54 19.08 -10.06 -18.90
C LEU A 54 20.34 -10.87 -19.19
N LEU A 55 21.20 -11.06 -18.18
CA LEU A 55 22.40 -11.89 -18.32
C LEU A 55 22.06 -13.38 -18.53
N GLN A 56 21.04 -13.91 -17.85
CA GLN A 56 20.56 -15.29 -18.06
C GLN A 56 19.95 -15.49 -19.45
N GLU A 57 19.19 -14.51 -19.94
CA GLU A 57 18.64 -14.52 -21.31
C GLU A 57 19.76 -14.50 -22.35
N GLN A 58 20.79 -13.65 -22.17
CA GLN A 58 21.95 -13.60 -23.05
C GLN A 58 22.75 -14.91 -23.03
N ALA A 59 22.90 -15.53 -21.87
CA ALA A 59 23.51 -16.85 -21.72
C ALA A 59 22.65 -17.99 -22.30
N SER A 60 21.46 -17.70 -22.85
CA SER A 60 20.50 -18.66 -23.38
C SER A 60 20.04 -19.72 -22.36
N LEU A 61 20.24 -19.45 -21.05
CA LEU A 61 19.85 -20.36 -19.97
C LEU A 61 18.34 -20.33 -19.72
N VAL A 62 17.72 -19.16 -19.93
CA VAL A 62 16.29 -18.93 -19.72
C VAL A 62 15.70 -18.30 -20.99
N PRO A 63 14.55 -18.80 -21.49
CA PRO A 63 13.89 -18.20 -22.65
C PRO A 63 13.39 -16.79 -22.32
N ARG A 64 13.56 -15.87 -23.27
CA ARG A 64 13.07 -14.49 -23.15
C ARG A 64 11.55 -14.47 -23.01
N GLN A 65 11.06 -13.89 -21.93
CA GLN A 65 9.63 -13.76 -21.66
C GLN A 65 9.15 -12.36 -22.06
N GLU A 66 8.27 -12.25 -23.06
CA GLU A 66 7.72 -10.95 -23.52
C GLU A 66 6.61 -10.38 -22.61
N ARG A 67 6.26 -11.10 -21.54
CA ARG A 67 5.18 -10.74 -20.62
C ARG A 67 5.68 -9.69 -19.62
N LEU A 68 4.86 -8.68 -19.34
CA LEU A 68 5.17 -7.61 -18.39
C LEU A 68 4.90 -8.05 -16.95
N ASP A 69 5.94 -8.43 -16.22
CA ASP A 69 5.76 -9.06 -14.89
C ASP A 69 5.06 -8.16 -13.87
N PHE A 70 5.23 -6.84 -13.92
CA PHE A 70 4.51 -5.92 -13.02
C PHE A 70 2.98 -6.08 -13.07
N LEU A 71 2.44 -6.42 -14.25
CA LEU A 71 1.01 -6.56 -14.46
C LEU A 71 0.47 -7.90 -13.94
N TYR A 72 1.35 -8.88 -13.72
CA TYR A 72 0.96 -10.27 -13.48
C TYR A 72 1.48 -10.87 -12.18
N ASP A 73 2.53 -10.30 -11.62
CA ASP A 73 3.11 -10.71 -10.33
C ASP A 73 2.53 -9.90 -9.16
N SER A 74 1.84 -8.79 -9.45
CA SER A 74 1.28 -7.89 -8.42
C SER A 74 0.18 -8.50 -7.55
N GLY A 75 -0.16 -9.80 -7.67
CA GLY A 75 -1.13 -10.49 -6.81
C GLY A 75 -2.59 -9.99 -6.91
N VAL A 76 -2.82 -8.87 -7.61
CA VAL A 76 -4.13 -8.23 -7.84
C VAL A 76 -4.89 -8.89 -8.99
N ALA A 77 -4.33 -9.95 -9.59
CA ALA A 77 -5.03 -10.74 -10.59
C ALA A 77 -6.23 -11.47 -9.95
N VAL A 78 -7.40 -10.86 -10.02
CA VAL A 78 -8.70 -11.50 -9.88
C VAL A 78 -8.74 -12.67 -10.87
N GLY A 79 -8.47 -13.89 -10.40
CA GLY A 79 -8.74 -15.11 -11.15
C GLY A 79 -7.56 -16.00 -11.56
N LYS A 80 -6.32 -15.76 -11.12
CA LYS A 80 -5.25 -16.77 -11.33
C LYS A 80 -4.57 -17.17 -10.03
N GLY A 81 -5.15 -18.21 -9.42
CA GLY A 81 -4.73 -18.78 -8.15
C GLY A 81 -3.31 -19.35 -8.22
N SER A 82 -2.46 -18.89 -7.29
CA SER A 82 -1.44 -19.74 -6.72
C SER A 82 -2.16 -20.78 -5.87
N SER A 83 -2.31 -21.99 -6.41
CA SER A 83 -3.07 -23.11 -5.81
C SER A 83 -2.46 -23.66 -4.52
N GLU A 84 -1.31 -23.15 -4.07
CA GLU A 84 -0.67 -23.61 -2.83
C GLU A 84 -1.22 -22.91 -1.58
N GLY A 85 -1.60 -21.63 -1.67
CA GLY A 85 -2.12 -20.89 -0.52
C GLY A 85 -3.53 -21.32 -0.09
N PHE A 86 -4.36 -21.78 -1.03
CA PHE A 86 -5.77 -22.12 -0.74
C PHE A 86 -5.94 -23.51 -0.10
N LYS A 87 -5.04 -24.46 -0.38
CA LYS A 87 -5.07 -25.80 0.23
C LYS A 87 -4.80 -25.80 1.73
N ALA A 88 -4.04 -24.82 2.24
CA ALA A 88 -3.78 -24.68 3.66
C ALA A 88 -5.05 -24.29 4.45
N LEU A 89 -6.00 -23.60 3.79
CA LEU A 89 -7.25 -23.18 4.41
C LEU A 89 -8.31 -24.28 4.40
N GLU A 90 -8.31 -25.17 3.40
CA GLU A 90 -9.27 -26.29 3.32
C GLU A 90 -9.12 -27.32 4.45
N VAL A 91 -7.93 -27.41 5.07
CA VAL A 91 -7.69 -28.33 6.20
C VAL A 91 -8.43 -27.88 7.47
N PHE A 92 -8.75 -26.59 7.61
CA PHE A 92 -9.42 -26.05 8.79
C PHE A 92 -10.95 -26.11 8.75
N HIS A 93 -11.56 -26.48 7.62
CA HIS A 93 -13.03 -26.42 7.41
C HIS A 93 -13.69 -27.80 7.26
N LYS A 94 -13.24 -28.81 8.03
CA LYS A 94 -13.99 -30.07 8.20
C LYS A 94 -14.33 -30.31 9.66
N THR A 95 -15.37 -29.64 10.14
CA THR A 95 -16.25 -30.12 11.22
C THR A 95 -17.69 -29.71 10.88
N ASP A 96 -18.58 -30.66 11.08
CA ASP A 96 -19.93 -30.83 10.52
C ASP A 96 -21.04 -29.86 11.04
N PRO A 97 -22.26 -29.90 10.46
CA PRO A 97 -23.17 -28.77 10.26
C PRO A 97 -24.41 -28.79 11.15
N GLN A 98 -24.91 -27.62 11.60
CA GLN A 98 -26.30 -27.23 11.96
C GLN A 98 -26.29 -25.68 12.03
N THR A 99 -27.27 -24.85 11.63
CA THR A 99 -28.74 -24.90 11.73
C THR A 99 -29.32 -23.77 10.84
N ALA A 100 -30.57 -23.97 10.40
CA ALA A 100 -31.54 -23.07 9.74
C ALA A 100 -31.44 -21.54 10.07
N SER A 101 -31.86 -20.56 9.27
CA SER A 101 -33.11 -20.45 8.50
C SER A 101 -33.08 -19.21 7.58
N SER A 102 -33.83 -19.31 6.50
CA SER A 102 -34.31 -18.30 5.53
C SER A 102 -34.68 -16.89 6.04
N SER A 103 -34.41 -15.85 5.23
CA SER A 103 -35.49 -15.13 4.51
C SER A 103 -34.97 -14.06 3.54
N THR A 104 -35.37 -14.23 2.29
CA THR A 104 -35.22 -13.33 1.15
C THR A 104 -36.27 -12.21 1.20
N ALA A 105 -35.89 -10.94 0.98
CA ALA A 105 -36.77 -9.97 0.33
C ALA A 105 -36.04 -8.72 -0.21
N LYS A 106 -35.98 -8.65 -1.55
CA LYS A 106 -36.18 -7.49 -2.43
C LYS A 106 -35.28 -6.25 -2.25
N GLN A 107 -34.46 -6.00 -3.27
CA GLN A 107 -34.45 -4.71 -3.95
C GLN A 107 -34.18 -4.92 -5.45
N GLN A 108 -35.22 -4.70 -6.24
CA GLN A 108 -35.20 -4.56 -7.68
C GLN A 108 -34.86 -3.11 -8.04
N GLN A 109 -34.33 -2.93 -9.26
CA GLN A 109 -34.07 -1.69 -10.01
C GLN A 109 -32.68 -1.10 -9.74
N LEU A 110 -31.77 -0.98 -10.72
CA LEU A 110 -31.94 -0.28 -12.00
C LEU A 110 -31.14 -0.97 -13.12
N SER A 111 -31.82 -1.69 -14.01
CA SER A 111 -31.21 -2.22 -15.24
C SER A 111 -31.25 -1.14 -16.34
N ALA A 112 -30.32 -0.20 -16.26
CA ALA A 112 -29.94 0.62 -17.41
C ALA A 112 -28.58 0.11 -17.89
N PRO A 113 -28.45 -0.40 -19.13
CA PRO A 113 -27.16 -0.85 -19.64
C PRO A 113 -26.19 0.35 -19.70
N GLY A 114 -25.20 0.36 -18.80
CA GLY A 114 -24.22 1.44 -18.65
C GLY A 114 -24.18 2.11 -17.27
N ALA A 115 -25.11 1.81 -16.36
CA ALA A 115 -25.05 2.32 -15.00
C ALA A 115 -24.13 1.45 -14.12
N LEU A 116 -22.92 1.94 -13.81
CA LEU A 116 -21.99 1.37 -12.82
C LEU A 116 -22.41 1.68 -11.37
N PHE A 117 -23.69 1.86 -11.10
CA PHE A 117 -24.20 2.11 -9.75
C PHE A 117 -24.52 0.77 -9.08
N GLU A 118 -23.52 -0.09 -8.91
CA GLU A 118 -23.59 -1.14 -7.90
C GLU A 118 -23.25 -0.50 -6.55
N GLU A 119 -24.24 -0.34 -5.67
CA GLU A 119 -24.00 -0.13 -4.24
C GLU A 119 -23.50 -1.45 -3.63
N LYS A 120 -22.31 -1.88 -4.04
CA LYS A 120 -21.61 -2.98 -3.40
C LYS A 120 -21.08 -2.47 -2.07
N PRO A 121 -21.29 -3.19 -0.94
CA PRO A 121 -20.72 -2.77 0.34
C PRO A 121 -19.22 -2.63 0.16
N GLN A 122 -18.71 -1.41 0.31
CA GLN A 122 -17.29 -1.14 0.11
C GLN A 122 -16.49 -1.99 1.08
N SER A 123 -15.56 -2.78 0.54
CA SER A 123 -14.60 -3.50 1.37
C SER A 123 -13.86 -2.47 2.25
N ALA A 124 -13.68 -2.76 3.54
CA ALA A 124 -13.05 -1.84 4.48
C ALA A 124 -11.68 -1.34 4.00
N ASN A 125 -10.95 -2.19 3.26
CA ASN A 125 -9.67 -1.84 2.65
C ASN A 125 -9.80 -0.86 1.48
N ASP A 126 -10.91 -0.90 0.74
CA ASP A 126 -11.13 -0.04 -0.42
C ASP A 126 -11.45 1.40 0.01
N ALA A 127 -12.23 1.57 1.08
CA ALA A 127 -12.49 2.88 1.67
C ALA A 127 -11.20 3.53 2.21
N TRP A 128 -10.34 2.75 2.89
CA TRP A 128 -9.06 3.26 3.38
C TRP A 128 -8.15 3.71 2.23
N ARG A 129 -8.05 2.94 1.15
CA ARG A 129 -7.23 3.33 -0.01
C ARG A 129 -7.75 4.57 -0.71
N LYS A 130 -9.06 4.69 -0.91
CA LYS A 130 -9.67 5.88 -1.51
C LYS A 130 -9.31 7.14 -0.72
N LEU A 131 -9.41 7.11 0.61
CA LEU A 131 -9.08 8.26 1.45
C LEU A 131 -7.58 8.65 1.43
N HIS A 132 -6.67 7.69 1.22
CA HIS A 132 -5.22 7.93 1.37
C HIS A 132 -4.45 7.97 0.04
N SER A 133 -5.06 7.58 -1.07
CA SER A 133 -4.40 7.53 -2.38
C SER A 133 -5.14 8.26 -3.50
N ASP A 134 -6.39 8.69 -3.29
CA ASP A 134 -7.13 9.44 -4.29
C ASP A 134 -6.99 10.96 -4.05
N PRO A 135 -6.29 11.70 -4.92
CA PRO A 135 -6.12 13.15 -4.78
C PRO A 135 -7.43 13.92 -4.98
N LEU A 136 -8.47 13.33 -5.58
CA LEU A 136 -9.76 13.99 -5.78
C LEU A 136 -10.62 14.00 -4.51
N LEU A 137 -10.38 13.09 -3.58
CA LEU A 137 -11.09 13.00 -2.29
C LEU A 137 -10.55 13.97 -1.23
N LEU A 138 -9.43 14.65 -1.50
CA LEU A 138 -8.75 15.58 -0.58
C LEU A 138 -9.10 17.06 -0.82
N ILE A 139 -9.94 17.36 -1.82
CA ILE A 139 -10.43 18.70 -2.18
C ILE A 139 -11.83 18.91 -1.60
#